data_AF-A0A1R3FGY6-F1
#
_entry.id   AF-A0A1R3FGY6-F1
#
_cell.length_a   1.000
_cell.length_b   1.000
_cell.length_c   1.000
_cell.angle_alpha   90.00
_cell.angle_beta   90.00
_cell.angle_gamma   90.00
#
_symmetry.space_group_name_H-M   'P 1'
#
loop_
_entity.id
_entity.type
_entity.pdbx_description
1 polymer ?
#
loop_
_entity_poly.entity_id
_entity_poly.type
_entity_poly.pdbx_seq_one_letter_code
_entity_poly.pdbx_strand_id
1 'polypeptide(L)'
;MKKLIILASSLVLSTTAFAATKTTIQETTLKSDTYASEAEAYDAGTNLMDELSAKTPFELSRELPQFQQTTKYDSFKIDDANMEVKKITNMNGDIHYQANVKVDYRYTYKDGRSS
;
A
#
# COMPACT_ATOMS: atom_id res chain seq x y z
N MET A 1 57.50 -39.57 -14.44
CA MET A 1 56.07 -39.71 -14.07
C MET A 1 55.91 -39.67 -12.56
N LYS A 2 55.41 -38.57 -11.96
CA LYS A 2 54.72 -38.60 -10.66
C LYS A 2 53.63 -37.51 -10.70
N LYS A 3 52.39 -37.95 -10.56
CA LYS A 3 51.16 -37.19 -10.75
C LYS A 3 50.92 -36.32 -9.52
N LEU A 4 50.94 -34.99 -9.66
CA LEU A 4 50.46 -34.08 -8.63
C LEU A 4 48.93 -34.04 -8.72
N ILE A 5 48.30 -34.71 -7.76
CA ILE A 5 46.85 -34.70 -7.58
C ILE A 5 46.49 -33.32 -7.02
N ILE A 6 45.87 -32.47 -7.85
CA ILE A 6 45.30 -31.20 -7.41
C ILE A 6 44.02 -31.53 -6.64
N LEU A 7 44.09 -31.38 -5.31
CA LEU A 7 42.98 -31.62 -4.40
C LEU A 7 42.02 -30.42 -4.47
N ALA A 8 41.06 -30.47 -5.39
CA ALA A 8 39.98 -29.49 -5.48
C ALA A 8 39.08 -29.60 -4.25
N SER A 9 39.33 -28.76 -3.25
CA SER A 9 38.47 -28.64 -2.07
C SER A 9 37.20 -27.91 -2.49
N SER A 10 36.12 -28.65 -2.75
CA SER A 10 34.80 -28.09 -3.03
C SER A 10 34.25 -27.47 -1.74
N LEU A 11 34.41 -26.16 -1.56
CA LEU A 11 33.68 -25.40 -0.56
C LEU A 11 32.18 -25.52 -0.88
N VAL A 12 31.47 -26.35 -0.13
CA VAL A 12 30.01 -26.41 -0.18
C VAL A 12 29.51 -25.20 0.60
N LEU A 13 29.32 -24.07 -0.08
CA LEU A 13 28.66 -22.91 0.51
C LEU A 13 27.18 -23.25 0.68
N SER A 14 26.80 -23.73 1.87
CA SER A 14 25.40 -23.90 2.24
C SER A 14 24.75 -22.52 2.34
N THR A 15 24.07 -22.10 1.28
CA THR A 15 23.32 -20.84 1.28
C THR A 15 22.03 -21.02 2.09
N THR A 16 22.00 -20.47 3.30
CA THR A 16 20.75 -20.33 4.04
C THR A 16 19.93 -19.23 3.37
N ALA A 17 18.88 -19.60 2.64
CA ALA A 17 17.96 -18.60 2.08
C ALA A 17 17.16 -17.94 3.21
N PHE A 18 17.53 -16.72 3.58
CA PHE A 18 16.76 -15.88 4.50
C PHE A 18 15.50 -15.36 3.80
N ALA A 19 14.34 -15.47 4.44
CA ALA A 19 13.13 -14.81 3.97
C ALA A 19 13.32 -13.30 4.13
N ALA A 20 13.52 -12.60 3.02
CA ALA A 20 13.72 -11.15 3.02
C ALA A 20 12.41 -10.44 3.39
N THR A 21 12.50 -9.42 4.25
CA THR A 21 11.41 -8.46 4.42
C THR A 21 11.47 -7.50 3.24
N LYS A 22 10.36 -7.36 2.52
CA LYS A 22 10.21 -6.45 1.38
C LYS A 22 9.28 -5.31 1.76
N THR A 23 9.52 -4.13 1.21
CA THR A 23 8.61 -2.98 1.27
C THR A 23 7.97 -2.82 -0.10
N THR A 24 6.64 -2.69 -0.14
CA THR A 24 5.91 -2.33 -1.35
C THR A 24 5.33 -0.94 -1.19
N ILE A 25 5.24 -0.22 -2.31
CA ILE A 25 4.54 1.06 -2.43
C ILE A 25 3.31 0.78 -3.28
N GLN A 26 2.18 1.30 -2.85
CA GLN A 26 0.88 1.13 -3.47
C GLN A 26 0.17 2.48 -3.53
N GLU A 27 -0.69 2.62 -4.53
CA GLU A 27 -1.59 3.76 -4.69
C GLU A 27 -3.03 3.23 -4.56
N THR A 28 -3.88 3.95 -3.84
CA THR A 28 -5.32 3.69 -3.85
C THR A 28 -6.12 4.99 -3.90
N THR A 29 -7.40 4.91 -4.23
CA THR A 29 -8.30 6.06 -4.22
C THR A 29 -9.48 5.73 -3.33
N LEU A 30 -9.56 6.45 -2.20
CA LEU A 30 -10.68 6.42 -1.29
C LEU A 30 -11.69 7.49 -1.73
N LYS A 31 -12.97 7.15 -1.72
CA LYS A 31 -14.04 8.04 -2.18
C LYS A 31 -14.91 8.42 -1.01
N SER A 32 -15.24 9.70 -0.90
CA SER A 32 -16.29 10.15 0.01
C SER A 32 -17.67 9.71 -0.50
N ASP A 33 -18.69 9.92 0.32
CA ASP A 33 -20.06 9.94 -0.17
C ASP A 33 -20.26 11.06 -1.22
N THR A 34 -21.41 11.01 -1.90
CA THR A 34 -21.83 12.01 -2.86
C THR A 34 -22.69 13.07 -2.18
N TYR A 35 -22.37 14.34 -2.42
CA TYR A 35 -23.03 15.49 -1.81
C TYR A 35 -23.72 16.37 -2.86
N ALA A 36 -24.64 17.22 -2.42
CA ALA A 36 -25.34 18.15 -3.30
C ALA A 36 -24.47 19.38 -3.64
N SER A 37 -23.52 19.74 -2.77
CA SER A 37 -22.62 20.87 -2.98
C SER A 37 -21.15 20.47 -3.05
N GLU A 38 -20.38 21.26 -3.80
CA GLU A 38 -18.93 21.08 -3.92
C GLU A 38 -18.20 21.32 -2.60
N ALA A 39 -18.69 22.29 -1.79
CA ALA A 39 -18.13 22.61 -0.48
C ALA A 39 -18.27 21.43 0.50
N GLU A 40 -19.43 20.78 0.55
CA GLU A 40 -19.62 19.59 1.40
C GLU A 40 -18.70 18.44 0.99
N ALA A 41 -18.53 18.22 -0.32
CA ALA A 41 -17.61 17.20 -0.81
C ALA A 41 -16.16 17.54 -0.46
N TYR A 42 -15.77 18.82 -0.56
CA TYR A 42 -14.43 19.28 -0.18
C TYR A 42 -14.17 19.10 1.32
N ASP A 43 -15.11 19.49 2.17
CA ASP A 43 -15.02 19.32 3.62
C ASP A 43 -14.94 17.82 3.99
N ALA A 44 -15.73 16.97 3.34
CA ALA A 44 -15.63 15.52 3.52
C ALA A 44 -14.27 14.97 3.08
N GLY A 45 -13.72 15.47 1.97
CA GLY A 45 -12.40 15.08 1.48
C GLY A 45 -11.26 15.51 2.41
N THR A 46 -11.30 16.73 2.92
CA THR A 46 -10.29 17.23 3.88
C THR A 46 -10.35 16.45 5.18
N ASN A 47 -11.55 16.23 5.73
CA ASN A 47 -11.73 15.40 6.93
C ASN A 47 -11.18 13.99 6.72
N LEU A 48 -11.42 13.37 5.56
CA LEU A 48 -10.87 12.05 5.25
C LEU A 48 -9.33 12.05 5.20
N MET A 49 -8.71 13.08 4.62
CA MET A 49 -7.24 13.23 4.63
C MET A 49 -6.70 13.37 6.06
N ASP A 50 -7.35 14.19 6.88
CA ASP A 50 -6.96 14.41 8.27
C ASP A 50 -7.09 13.12 9.10
N GLU A 51 -8.21 12.39 8.94
CA GLU A 51 -8.42 11.09 9.58
C GLU A 51 -7.34 10.09 9.19
N LEU A 52 -7.02 9.97 7.90
CA LEU A 52 -5.98 9.07 7.41
C LEU A 52 -4.60 9.42 7.99
N SER A 53 -4.30 10.72 8.12
CA SER A 53 -3.03 11.18 8.70
C SER A 53 -2.92 10.89 10.21
N ALA A 54 -4.05 10.83 10.91
CA ALA A 54 -4.12 10.60 12.35
C ALA A 54 -4.15 9.11 12.73
N LYS A 55 -4.48 8.21 11.79
CA LYS A 55 -4.58 6.78 12.03
C LYS A 55 -3.23 6.14 12.33
N THR A 56 -3.25 5.16 13.23
CA THR A 56 -2.10 4.31 13.50
C THR A 56 -1.83 3.36 12.33
N PRO A 57 -0.60 2.81 12.19
CA PRO A 57 -0.28 1.83 11.16
C PRO A 57 -1.26 0.64 11.12
N PHE A 58 -1.69 0.16 12.29
CA PHE A 58 -2.64 -0.93 12.37
C PHE A 58 -4.03 -0.54 11.82
N GLU A 59 -4.53 0.64 12.13
CA GLU A 59 -5.80 1.13 11.59
C GLU A 59 -5.72 1.34 10.07
N LEU A 60 -4.59 1.90 9.59
CA LEU A 60 -4.32 2.03 8.17
C LEU A 60 -4.34 0.68 7.45
N SER A 61 -3.86 -0.40 8.07
CA SER A 61 -3.90 -1.75 7.49
C SER A 61 -5.31 -2.32 7.31
N ARG A 62 -6.30 -1.77 8.03
CA ARG A 62 -7.71 -2.19 7.96
C ARG A 62 -8.48 -1.42 6.89
N GLU A 63 -8.04 -0.21 6.58
CA GLU A 63 -8.71 0.69 5.63
C GLU A 63 -8.07 0.64 4.25
N LEU A 64 -6.74 0.52 4.19
CA LEU A 64 -6.00 0.48 2.93
C LEU A 64 -5.94 -0.95 2.39
N PRO A 65 -6.09 -1.14 1.07
CA PRO A 65 -5.98 -2.45 0.45
C PRO A 65 -4.65 -3.15 0.76
N GLN A 66 -4.69 -4.46 0.93
CA GLN A 66 -3.50 -5.29 1.09
C GLN A 66 -3.56 -6.47 0.12
N PHE A 67 -2.44 -6.73 -0.55
CA PHE A 67 -2.37 -7.75 -1.60
C PHE A 67 -1.46 -8.92 -1.22
N GLN A 68 -0.61 -8.76 -0.19
CA GLN A 68 0.34 -9.78 0.23
C GLN A 68 -0.17 -10.53 1.46
N GLN A 69 -0.10 -11.87 1.45
CA GLN A 69 -0.60 -12.71 2.54
C GLN A 69 0.22 -12.58 3.84
N THR A 70 1.50 -12.22 3.71
CA THR A 70 2.48 -12.11 4.80
C THR A 70 2.74 -10.65 5.18
N THR A 71 1.75 -9.79 4.96
CA THR A 71 1.78 -8.36 5.30
C THR A 71 1.96 -8.15 6.79
N LYS A 72 2.81 -7.19 7.17
CA LYS A 72 2.94 -6.72 8.55
C LYS A 72 2.01 -5.54 8.77
N TYR A 73 0.93 -5.75 9.52
CA TYR A 73 -0.12 -4.76 9.75
C TYR A 73 0.35 -3.51 10.51
N ASP A 74 1.42 -3.61 11.29
CA ASP A 74 2.04 -2.50 12.03
C ASP A 74 3.02 -1.67 11.19
N SER A 75 3.19 -2.00 9.90
CA SER A 75 4.18 -1.36 9.03
C SER A 75 3.61 -0.39 7.99
N PHE A 76 2.30 -0.18 7.99
CA PHE A 76 1.64 0.74 7.06
C PHE A 76 2.04 2.18 7.37
N LYS A 77 2.31 2.93 6.30
CA LYS A 77 2.59 4.36 6.36
C LYS A 77 2.08 5.03 5.10
N ILE A 78 1.41 6.16 5.25
CA ILE A 78 1.08 7.07 4.15
C ILE A 78 2.33 7.90 3.83
N ASP A 79 2.73 7.91 2.57
CA ASP A 79 3.83 8.70 2.06
C ASP A 79 3.33 10.02 1.45
N ASP A 80 2.19 10.00 0.75
CA ASP A 80 1.52 11.19 0.23
C ASP A 80 0.00 10.97 0.13
N ALA A 81 -0.77 12.05 0.17
CA ALA A 81 -2.22 12.03 -0.04
C ALA A 81 -2.66 13.29 -0.79
N ASN A 82 -3.39 13.09 -1.88
CA ASN A 82 -3.91 14.16 -2.73
C ASN A 82 -5.43 14.02 -2.87
N MET A 83 -6.15 15.13 -2.83
CA MET A 83 -7.60 15.13 -2.95
C MET A 83 -8.06 15.93 -4.16
N GLU A 84 -9.05 15.39 -4.85
CA GLU A 84 -9.78 16.06 -5.93
C GLU A 84 -11.28 15.97 -5.66
N VAL A 85 -12.02 17.04 -5.95
CA VAL A 85 -13.50 17.00 -5.95
C VAL A 85 -13.97 16.80 -7.38
N LYS A 86 -14.74 15.74 -7.61
CA LYS A 86 -15.34 15.45 -8.92
C LYS A 86 -16.82 15.73 -8.92
N LYS A 87 -17.26 16.39 -10.00
CA LYS A 87 -18.67 16.50 -10.36
C LYS A 87 -19.12 15.19 -11.02
N ILE A 88 -20.17 14.59 -10.47
CA ILE A 88 -20.77 13.35 -10.95
C ILE A 88 -22.21 13.65 -11.37
N THR A 89 -22.60 13.16 -12.54
CA THR A 89 -23.98 13.25 -13.02
C THR A 89 -24.59 11.86 -13.00
N ASN A 90 -25.70 11.67 -12.30
CA ASN A 90 -26.39 10.39 -12.25
C ASN A 90 -27.26 10.19 -13.51
N MET A 91 -27.87 9.00 -13.67
CA MET A 91 -28.73 8.71 -14.84
C MET A 91 -29.99 9.59 -14.90
N ASN A 92 -30.41 10.20 -13.79
CA ASN A 92 -31.55 11.10 -13.72
C ASN A 92 -31.19 12.54 -14.12
N GLY A 93 -29.89 12.82 -14.35
CA GLY A 93 -29.38 14.15 -14.66
C GLY A 93 -29.05 14.99 -13.42
N ASP A 94 -29.19 14.45 -12.21
CA ASP A 94 -28.83 15.17 -10.99
C ASP A 94 -27.31 15.26 -10.88
N ILE A 95 -26.85 16.44 -10.48
CA ILE A 95 -25.45 16.74 -10.25
C ILE A 95 -25.14 16.54 -8.78
N HIS A 96 -24.12 15.73 -8.52
CA HIS A 96 -23.54 15.53 -7.20
C HIS A 96 -22.04 15.78 -7.25
N TYR A 97 -21.46 15.97 -6.08
CA TYR A 97 -20.03 16.19 -5.90
C TYR A 97 -19.47 15.09 -4.99
N GLN A 98 -18.30 14.56 -5.32
CA GLN A 98 -17.63 13.52 -4.54
C GLN A 98 -16.14 13.87 -4.42
N ALA A 99 -15.60 13.81 -3.22
CA ALA A 99 -14.17 13.86 -3.02
C ALA A 99 -13.55 12.49 -3.29
N ASN A 100 -12.48 12.49 -4.07
CA ASN A 100 -11.59 11.35 -4.24
C ASN A 100 -10.26 11.70 -3.60
N VAL A 101 -9.88 10.95 -2.58
CA VAL A 101 -8.59 11.06 -1.91
C VAL A 101 -7.72 9.94 -2.45
N LYS A 102 -6.74 10.30 -3.28
CA LYS A 102 -5.67 9.42 -3.73
C LYS A 102 -4.62 9.34 -2.63
N VAL A 103 -4.31 8.12 -2.19
CA VAL A 103 -3.36 7.86 -1.10
C VAL A 103 -2.23 6.99 -1.63
N ASP A 104 -1.01 7.50 -1.50
CA ASP A 104 0.22 6.75 -1.72
C ASP A 104 0.71 6.23 -0.38
N TYR A 105 0.82 4.91 -0.26
CA TYR A 105 1.19 4.27 0.99
C TYR A 105 2.15 3.12 0.76
N ARG A 106 2.87 2.78 1.81
CA ARG A 106 3.79 1.66 1.83
C ARG A 106 3.53 0.76 3.01
N TYR A 107 3.82 -0.52 2.81
CA TYR A 107 3.83 -1.51 3.87
C TYR A 107 4.89 -2.56 3.60
N THR A 108 5.25 -3.30 4.65
CA THR A 108 6.22 -4.39 4.57
C THR A 108 5.55 -5.75 4.62
N TYR A 109 6.13 -6.71 3.92
CA TYR A 109 5.69 -8.10 3.93
C TYR A 109 6.90 -9.03 3.88
N LYS A 110 6.73 -10.28 4.32
CA LYS A 110 7.79 -11.28 4.21
C LYS A 110 7.66 -12.02 2.89
N ASP A 111 8.73 -12.15 2.13
CA ASP A 111 8.68 -12.98 0.92
C ASP A 111 8.39 -14.43 1.30
N GLY A 112 7.28 -14.97 0.82
CA GLY A 112 6.97 -16.39 0.97
C GLY A 112 7.86 -17.16 0.02
N ARG A 113 8.58 -18.18 0.50
CA ARG A 113 9.20 -19.16 -0.40
C ARG A 113 8.10 -19.66 -1.35
N SER A 114 8.27 -19.51 -2.66
CA SER A 114 7.66 -20.45 -3.61
C SER A 114 8.12 -21.82 -3.14
N SER A 115 7.19 -22.59 -2.59
CA SER A 115 7.47 -23.95 -2.16
C SER A 115 7.68 -24.85 -3.36
#